data_AF-A0AAW2NIP5-F1
#
_entry.id   AF-A0AAW2NIP5-F1
#
_cell.length_a   1.000
_cell.length_b   1.000
_cell.length_c   1.000
_cell.angle_alpha   90.00
_cell.angle_beta   90.00
_cell.angle_gamma   90.00
#
_symmetry.space_group_name_H-M   'P 1'
#
loop_
_entity.id
_entity.type
_entity.pdbx_description
1 polymer ?
#
loop_
_entity_poly.entity_id
_entity_poly.type
_entity_poly.pdbx_seq_one_letter_code
_entity_poly.pdbx_strand_id
1 'polypeptide(L)'
;MSEDRVWRMVFEMATDSMTGPNRFNAAFYQKCWEIIKIDIVEAVRDFLSRTSLLLTFMASPLAFIPKVKNPSPWSDFRPINLCNATSMSGAYSELH
;
A
#
# COMPACT_ATOMS: atom_id res chain seq x y z
N MET A 1 -11.57 -6.60 -5.49
CA MET A 1 -11.73 -7.20 -4.15
C MET A 1 -13.20 -7.58 -3.96
N SER A 2 -13.54 -8.84 -3.66
CA SER A 2 -14.94 -9.29 -3.42
C SER A 2 -15.38 -9.01 -1.98
N GLU A 3 -16.69 -8.88 -1.76
CA GLU A 3 -17.27 -8.65 -0.42
C GLU A 3 -16.83 -9.74 0.57
N ASP A 4 -16.89 -11.02 0.18
CA ASP A 4 -16.48 -12.16 1.03
C ASP A 4 -15.04 -12.08 1.52
N ARG A 5 -14.15 -11.47 0.73
CA ARG A 5 -12.75 -11.31 1.09
C ARG A 5 -12.56 -10.15 2.07
N VAL A 6 -13.31 -9.06 1.89
CA VAL A 6 -13.32 -7.93 2.83
C VAL A 6 -13.95 -8.38 4.15
N TRP A 7 -15.06 -9.12 4.10
CA TRP A 7 -15.71 -9.71 5.26
C TRP A 7 -14.74 -10.57 6.07
N ARG A 8 -14.07 -11.54 5.44
CA ARG A 8 -13.07 -12.37 6.13
C ARG A 8 -11.99 -11.53 6.81
N MET A 9 -11.43 -10.56 6.10
CA MET A 9 -10.42 -9.67 6.66
C MET A 9 -10.94 -8.93 7.90
N VAL A 10 -12.16 -8.39 7.85
CA VAL A 10 -12.77 -7.65 8.97
C VAL A 10 -13.05 -8.57 10.17
N PHE A 11 -13.46 -9.80 9.93
CA PHE A 11 -13.78 -10.77 10.98
C PHE A 11 -12.56 -11.51 11.53
N GLU A 12 -11.44 -11.51 10.81
CA GLU A 12 -10.13 -11.99 11.30
C GLU A 12 -9.37 -10.95 12.13
N MET A 13 -9.78 -9.67 12.10
CA MET A 13 -9.16 -8.63 12.94
C MET A 13 -9.44 -8.87 14.42
N ALA A 14 -8.38 -8.82 15.25
CA ALA A 14 -8.49 -8.87 16.70
C ALA A 14 -9.37 -7.74 17.22
N THR A 15 -10.38 -8.08 18.01
CA THR A 15 -11.39 -7.13 18.52
C THR A 15 -10.89 -6.24 19.66
N ASP A 16 -9.75 -6.58 20.26
CA ASP A 16 -9.13 -5.88 21.40
C ASP A 16 -8.09 -4.82 21.01
N SER A 17 -7.86 -4.62 19.71
CA SER A 17 -6.66 -3.97 19.16
C SER A 17 -6.59 -2.44 19.33
N MET A 18 -7.29 -1.85 20.31
CA MET A 18 -7.34 -0.40 20.50
C MET A 18 -7.21 0.03 21.96
N THR A 19 -6.08 0.65 22.29
CA THR A 19 -5.76 1.25 23.60
C THR A 19 -5.92 2.79 23.62
N GLY A 20 -6.78 3.36 22.76
CA GLY A 20 -6.91 4.82 22.59
C GLY A 20 -8.36 5.32 22.60
N PRO A 21 -8.60 6.58 23.00
CA PRO A 21 -9.95 7.08 23.35
C PRO A 21 -10.93 7.27 22.19
N ASN A 22 -10.47 7.39 20.94
CA ASN A 22 -11.31 7.77 19.78
C ASN A 22 -11.41 6.67 18.71
N ARG A 23 -11.59 5.42 19.14
CA ARG A 23 -11.22 4.25 18.34
C ARG A 23 -12.41 3.31 18.18
N PHE A 24 -13.03 3.30 16.99
CA PHE A 24 -13.96 2.23 16.58
C PHE A 24 -13.17 0.93 16.43
N ASN A 25 -13.35 -0.02 17.35
CA ASN A 25 -12.65 -1.31 17.32
C ASN A 25 -13.19 -2.24 16.23
N ALA A 26 -12.44 -3.28 15.90
CA ALA A 26 -12.89 -4.28 14.92
C ALA A 26 -14.27 -4.87 15.29
N ALA A 27 -14.63 -4.92 16.58
CA ALA A 27 -15.95 -5.34 17.02
C ALA A 27 -17.09 -4.41 16.56
N PHE A 28 -16.86 -3.09 16.42
CA PHE A 28 -17.82 -2.17 15.81
C PHE A 28 -18.07 -2.52 14.35
N TYR A 29 -17.01 -2.72 13.57
CA TYR A 29 -17.12 -3.07 12.15
C TYR A 29 -17.79 -4.43 11.94
N GLN A 30 -17.51 -5.40 12.81
CA GLN A 30 -18.16 -6.73 12.77
C GLN A 30 -19.66 -6.63 13.13
N LYS A 31 -20.03 -5.87 14.17
CA LYS A 31 -21.44 -5.72 14.60
C LYS A 31 -22.28 -4.91 13.62
N CYS A 32 -21.69 -3.88 13.02
CA CYS A 32 -22.39 -2.98 12.10
C CYS A 32 -22.24 -3.41 10.64
N TRP A 33 -21.63 -4.57 10.35
CA TRP A 33 -21.31 -5.02 8.99
C TRP A 33 -22.48 -4.88 8.03
N GLU A 34 -23.69 -5.34 8.40
CA GLU A 34 -24.86 -5.27 7.52
C GLU A 34 -25.27 -3.84 7.13
N ILE A 35 -24.91 -2.85 7.96
CA ILE A 35 -25.22 -1.43 7.73
C ILE A 35 -24.12 -0.77 6.88
N ILE A 36 -22.84 -1.09 7.14
CA ILE A 36 -21.69 -0.36 6.58
C ILE A 36 -20.93 -1.13 5.49
N LYS A 37 -21.29 -2.39 5.20
CA LYS A 37 -20.53 -3.27 4.30
C LYS A 37 -20.30 -2.67 2.91
N ILE A 38 -21.30 -1.97 2.38
CA ILE A 38 -21.22 -1.38 1.03
C ILE A 38 -20.11 -0.33 1.00
N ASP A 39 -20.16 0.63 1.93
CA ASP A 39 -19.18 1.72 2.04
C ASP A 39 -17.77 1.18 2.33
N ILE A 40 -17.64 0.19 3.22
CA ILE A 40 -16.34 -0.42 3.55
C ILE A 40 -15.75 -1.15 2.35
N VAL A 41 -16.55 -1.92 1.62
CA VAL A 41 -16.09 -2.67 0.45
C VAL A 41 -15.67 -1.71 -0.67
N GLU A 42 -16.41 -0.63 -0.89
CA GLU A 42 -16.06 0.40 -1.86
C GLU A 42 -14.79 1.15 -1.46
N ALA A 43 -14.69 1.60 -0.21
CA ALA A 43 -13.49 2.25 0.30
C ALA A 43 -12.23 1.38 0.19
N VAL A 44 -12.34 0.07 0.46
CA VAL A 44 -11.22 -0.87 0.30
C VAL A 44 -10.85 -1.05 -1.18
N ARG A 45 -11.83 -1.09 -2.09
CA ARG A 45 -11.58 -1.16 -3.53
C ARG A 45 -10.86 0.09 -4.03
N ASP A 46 -11.32 1.26 -3.61
CA ASP A 46 -10.73 2.55 -3.98
C ASP A 46 -9.34 2.74 -3.39
N PHE A 47 -9.15 2.35 -2.13
CA PHE A 47 -7.85 2.39 -1.50
C PHE A 47 -6.85 1.48 -2.25
N LEU A 48 -7.27 0.26 -2.61
CA LEU A 48 -6.41 -0.68 -3.32
C LEU A 48 -6.18 -0.30 -4.77
N SER A 49 -7.14 0.34 -5.45
CA SER A 49 -6.93 0.83 -6.82
C SER A 49 -5.93 1.99 -6.85
N ARG A 50 -6.00 2.89 -5.86
CA ARG A 50 -5.02 3.98 -5.71
C ARG A 50 -3.67 3.47 -5.22
N THR A 51 -3.66 2.52 -4.30
CA THR A 51 -2.42 1.93 -3.77
C THR A 51 -1.74 1.05 -4.79
N SER A 52 -2.47 0.30 -5.63
CA SER A 52 -1.88 -0.47 -6.72
C SER A 52 -1.27 0.44 -7.78
N LEU A 53 -1.88 1.60 -8.07
CA LEU A 53 -1.28 2.63 -8.91
C LEU A 53 0.01 3.17 -8.30
N LEU A 54 0.04 3.45 -6.99
CA LEU A 54 1.26 3.85 -6.28
C LEU A 54 2.33 2.76 -6.30
N LEU A 55 1.95 1.49 -6.05
CA LEU A 55 2.87 0.36 -6.07
C LEU A 55 3.41 0.09 -7.47
N THR A 56 2.60 0.32 -8.50
CA THR A 56 3.00 0.21 -9.92
C THR A 56 3.90 1.35 -10.33
N PHE A 57 3.65 2.56 -9.84
CA PHE A 57 4.56 3.70 -10.03
C PHE A 57 5.89 3.49 -9.28
N MET A 58 5.84 2.85 -8.13
CA MET A 58 7.02 2.45 -7.33
C MET A 58 7.65 1.13 -7.80
N ALA A 59 7.00 0.41 -8.72
CA ALA A 59 7.55 -0.80 -9.32
C ALA A 59 8.63 -0.37 -10.32
N SER A 60 9.84 -0.15 -9.80
CA SER A 60 11.00 0.13 -10.63
C SER A 60 11.16 -1.01 -11.64
N PRO A 61 11.17 -0.75 -12.96
CA PRO A 61 11.82 -1.68 -13.85
C PRO A 61 13.28 -1.78 -13.38
N LEU A 62 13.79 -2.99 -13.18
CA LEU A 62 15.22 -3.20 -12.99
C LEU A 62 15.89 -2.78 -14.31
N ALA A 63 16.26 -1.51 -14.42
CA ALA A 63 17.02 -1.02 -15.55
C ALA A 63 18.47 -1.46 -15.33
N PHE A 64 18.96 -2.35 -16.20
CA PHE A 64 20.33 -2.81 -16.18
C PHE A 64 21.19 -1.93 -17.08
N ILE A 65 22.19 -1.24 -16.51
CA ILE A 65 23.20 -0.52 -17.31
C ILE A 65 24.40 -1.44 -17.56
N PRO A 66 24.77 -1.71 -18.83
CA PRO A 66 26.01 -2.41 -19.17
C PRO A 66 27.26 -1.65 -18.70
N LYS A 67 28.18 -2.33 -18.02
CA LYS A 67 29.50 -1.80 -17.65
C LYS A 67 30.51 -1.85 -18.79
N VAL A 68 30.28 -2.72 -19.78
CA VAL A 68 31.23 -3.05 -20.86
C VAL A 68 30.53 -3.11 -22.22
N LYS A 69 31.29 -3.01 -23.31
CA LYS A 69 30.77 -2.97 -24.69
C LYS A 69 30.03 -4.24 -25.14
N ASN A 70 30.25 -5.39 -24.50
CA ASN A 70 29.56 -6.66 -24.75
C ASN A 70 29.34 -7.41 -23.43
N PRO A 71 28.27 -7.12 -22.67
CA PRO A 71 28.00 -7.80 -21.40
C PRO A 71 27.52 -9.24 -21.65
N SER A 72 28.01 -10.21 -20.88
CA SER A 72 27.59 -11.62 -20.98
C SER A 72 27.15 -12.20 -19.62
N PRO A 73 27.97 -12.14 -18.56
CA PRO A 73 27.51 -12.48 -17.21
C PRO A 73 26.72 -11.35 -16.54
N TRP A 74 25.84 -11.72 -15.60
CA TRP A 74 25.06 -10.78 -14.77
C TRP A 74 25.91 -9.75 -14.00
N SER A 75 27.19 -10.06 -13.74
CA SER A 75 28.16 -9.16 -13.09
C SER A 75 28.51 -7.93 -13.92
N ASP A 76 28.27 -7.97 -15.24
CA ASP A 76 28.58 -6.89 -16.17
C ASP A 76 27.52 -5.80 -16.20
N PHE A 77 26.41 -5.98 -15.46
CA PHE A 77 25.38 -4.98 -15.33
C PHE A 77 25.45 -4.29 -13.96
N ARG A 78 25.16 -3.00 -13.91
CA ARG A 78 24.84 -2.30 -12.65
C ARG A 78 23.31 -2.25 -12.51
N PRO A 79 22.74 -2.78 -11.42
CA PRO A 79 21.32 -2.57 -11.14
C PRO A 79 21.11 -1.12 -10.75
N ILE A 80 20.21 -0.43 -11.45
CA ILE A 80 19.69 0.87 -10.99
C ILE A 80 18.32 0.63 -10.38
N ASN A 81 18.15 1.08 -9.14
CA ASN A 81 16.86 1.18 -8.49
C ASN A 81 16.32 2.60 -8.70
N LEU A 82 15.28 2.75 -9.54
CA LEU A 82 14.66 4.04 -9.85
C LEU A 82 13.53 4.35 -8.85
N CYS A 83 13.80 4.28 -7.55
CA CYS A 83 12.88 4.86 -6.58
C CYS A 83 12.86 6.38 -6.79
N ASN A 84 11.78 6.90 -7.40
CA ASN A 84 11.59 8.33 -7.58
C ASN A 84 11.52 9.00 -6.20
N ALA A 85 12.46 9.90 -5.92
CA ALA A 85 12.58 10.70 -4.70
C ALA A 85 11.49 11.80 -4.61
N THR A 86 10.21 11.43 -4.73
CA THR A 86 9.10 12.40 -4.68
C THR A 86 8.48 12.58 -3.30
N SER A 87 9.13 12.10 -2.24
CA SER A 87 8.73 12.34 -0.85
C SER A 87 9.85 13.01 -0.05
N MET A 88 10.40 14.12 -0.56
CA MET A 88 11.08 15.08 0.31
C MET A 88 11.11 16.50 -0.29
N SER A 89 9.95 17.10 -0.56
CA SER A 89 9.86 18.56 -0.81
C SER A 89 8.54 19.21 -0.35
N GLY A 90 7.69 18.48 0.39
CA GLY A 90 6.46 19.04 0.97
C GLY A 90 6.42 19.14 2.49
N ALA A 91 7.45 18.63 3.18
CA ALA A 91 7.50 18.58 4.66
C ALA A 91 8.60 19.47 5.27
N TYR A 92 9.20 20.37 4.48
CA TYR A 92 10.14 21.40 4.97
C TYR A 92 9.53 22.80 4.96
N SER A 93 8.20 22.93 5.08
CA SER A 93 7.52 24.23 5.16
C SER A 93 6.78 24.48 6.48
N GLU A 94 6.90 23.62 7.50
CA GLU A 94 6.32 23.86 8.83
C GLU A 94 7.28 23.52 9.99
N LEU A 95 8.58 23.77 9.78
CA LEU A 95 9.55 23.90 10.89
C LEU A 95 10.48 25.08 10.60
N HIS A 96 9.90 26.28 10.54
CA HIS A 96 10.53 27.53 10.96
C HIS A 96 9.48 28.61 11.21
#